data_AF-A0A699YMK1-F1
#
_entry.id   AF-A0A699YMK1-F1
#
_cell.length_a   1.000
_cell.length_b   1.000
_cell.length_c   1.000
_cell.angle_alpha   90.00
_cell.angle_beta   90.00
_cell.angle_gamma   90.00
#
_symmetry.space_group_name_H-M   'P 1'
#
loop_
_entity.id
_entity.type
_entity.pdbx_description
1 polymer ?
#
loop_
_entity_poly.entity_id
_entity_poly.type
_entity_poly.pdbx_seq_one_letter_code
_entity_poly.pdbx_strand_id
1 'polypeptide(L)'
;MTQVVSKYLSEYNSASKKPLNLVLFQFALEHIARLARVMRQPGGHALLVGVGGSGRQSLTQLAAFIQDLTVFSVEISSSYTVSGLNNNWHDDLKKALRYAGEKRKPSVFLFSDSQILQESMVRGRGGDAGSYSSVIAELLPTPAKTHYLFNLRDLSKVFQGMSSAGADVMTDTAKMIRLWVHEVLRVFHDRLIDDADRTWIASLISSKIELHFQCKPSKVLERLLLGQEDESGAPAKVGAAELRTLMWGDFMVPGAEPPRYDEITDAALMTQVVSNYLSEYNSASKKPLNLVLFQFALEHIARLARVMRQPGGHALLVGVGGSGRQSLTQLAAFIQDLTVFSVEISSTYTVSGLNNNWHDDLKKALRYAGEKRKPSVFLFSDSQILQESMVEDINNLLNTGEVPNLFDVGEALAIGEAVRSKAKAVRMDSSRADLFAYFVQEVRRNLHVVLCFSPVGDAFRERLRKFPSLVTCTTIDWFTVWPDDALRSVAHQALGP
;
A
#
# COMPACT_ATOMS: atom_id res chain seq x y z
N MET A 1 21.79 -1.77 28.81
CA MET A 1 21.53 -2.01 27.37
C MET A 1 22.60 -2.90 26.75
N THR A 2 23.88 -2.55 26.84
CA THR A 2 25.02 -3.31 26.26
C THR A 2 25.03 -4.79 26.64
N GLN A 3 24.87 -5.13 27.93
CA GLN A 3 24.83 -6.52 28.40
C GLN A 3 23.67 -7.32 27.80
N VAL A 4 22.49 -6.70 27.67
CA VAL A 4 21.29 -7.33 27.10
C VAL A 4 21.49 -7.61 25.61
N VAL A 5 21.96 -6.61 24.84
CA VAL A 5 22.20 -6.78 23.39
C VAL A 5 23.34 -7.77 23.13
N SER A 6 24.37 -7.79 23.98
CA SER A 6 25.46 -8.77 23.87
C SER A 6 24.98 -10.20 24.10
N LYS A 7 24.00 -10.42 24.99
CA LYS A 7 23.36 -11.72 25.18
C LYS A 7 22.63 -12.16 23.91
N TYR A 8 21.79 -11.29 23.34
CA TYR A 8 21.08 -11.58 22.09
C TYR A 8 22.03 -11.84 20.91
N LEU A 9 23.17 -11.13 20.84
CA LEU A 9 24.19 -11.38 19.82
C LEU A 9 24.81 -12.78 19.97
N SER A 10 25.08 -13.23 21.21
CA SER A 10 25.55 -14.59 21.47
C SER A 10 24.49 -15.64 21.09
N GLU A 11 23.22 -15.39 21.44
CA GLU A 11 22.10 -16.27 21.09
C GLU A 11 21.95 -16.39 19.57
N TYR A 12 21.99 -15.26 18.85
CA TYR A 12 21.97 -15.23 17.38
C TYR A 12 23.12 -16.04 16.79
N ASN A 13 24.35 -15.82 17.27
CA ASN A 13 25.54 -16.50 16.76
C ASN A 13 25.52 -18.01 17.04
N SER A 14 24.83 -18.45 18.10
CA SER A 14 24.62 -19.88 18.38
C SER A 14 23.55 -20.54 17.50
N ALA A 15 22.55 -19.77 17.06
CA ALA A 15 21.42 -20.27 16.27
C ALA A 15 21.61 -20.15 14.75
N SER A 16 22.44 -19.20 14.29
CA SER A 16 22.63 -18.88 12.87
C SER A 16 23.82 -19.63 12.26
N LYS A 17 23.65 -20.11 11.02
CA LYS A 17 24.74 -20.66 10.20
C LYS A 17 25.77 -19.61 9.75
N LYS A 18 25.43 -18.32 9.84
CA LYS A 18 26.30 -17.18 9.52
C LYS A 18 26.38 -16.26 10.75
N PRO A 19 27.42 -16.37 11.59
CA PRO A 19 27.55 -15.53 12.77
C PRO A 19 27.84 -14.07 12.41
N LEU A 20 27.36 -13.15 13.25
CA LEU A 20 27.59 -11.72 13.15
C LEU A 20 28.83 -11.33 13.96
N ASN A 21 29.88 -10.89 13.27
CA ASN A 21 31.06 -10.29 13.88
C ASN A 21 30.81 -8.79 14.12
N LEU A 22 30.05 -8.48 15.18
CA LEU A 22 29.69 -7.12 15.56
C LEU A 22 30.43 -6.69 16.83
N VAL A 23 31.06 -5.51 16.78
CA VAL A 23 31.55 -4.83 17.97
C VAL A 23 30.46 -3.87 18.46
N LEU A 24 29.97 -4.08 19.70
CA LEU A 24 28.88 -3.29 20.27
C LEU A 24 29.44 -2.04 20.98
N PHE A 25 29.48 -0.92 20.27
CA PHE A 25 29.74 0.42 20.83
C PHE A 25 28.43 1.23 20.93
N GLN A 26 28.46 2.36 21.64
CA GLN A 26 27.25 3.14 21.96
C GLN A 26 26.38 3.48 20.74
N PHE A 27 26.98 3.96 19.65
CA PHE A 27 26.24 4.25 18.41
C PHE A 27 25.60 3.02 17.76
N ALA A 28 26.20 1.84 17.90
CA ALA A 28 25.61 0.59 17.40
C ALA A 28 24.34 0.24 18.19
N LEU A 29 24.36 0.42 19.50
CA LEU A 29 23.19 0.20 20.37
C LEU A 29 22.06 1.19 20.07
N GLU A 30 22.39 2.46 19.84
CA GLU A 30 21.42 3.48 19.44
C GLU A 30 20.79 3.16 18.08
N HIS A 31 21.58 2.70 17.10
CA HIS A 31 21.07 2.26 15.81
C HIS A 31 20.14 1.04 15.94
N ILE A 32 20.52 0.03 16.72
CA ILE A 32 19.67 -1.13 16.99
C ILE A 32 18.35 -0.70 17.63
N ALA A 33 18.37 0.24 18.58
CA ALA A 33 17.17 0.76 19.22
C ALA A 33 16.26 1.52 18.23
N ARG A 34 16.84 2.34 17.34
CA ARG A 34 16.11 3.05 16.28
C ARG A 34 15.48 2.06 15.28
N LEU A 35 16.25 1.07 14.83
CA LEU A 35 15.78 0.01 13.94
C LEU A 35 14.65 -0.80 14.57
N ALA A 36 14.83 -1.22 15.82
CA ALA A 36 13.80 -1.95 16.57
C ALA A 36 12.52 -1.11 16.78
N ARG A 37 12.61 0.22 16.81
CA ARG A 37 11.43 1.09 16.85
C ARG A 37 10.71 1.11 15.51
N VAL A 38 11.44 1.27 14.41
CA VAL A 38 10.86 1.25 13.05
C VAL A 38 10.22 -0.11 12.75
N MET A 39 10.91 -1.21 13.08
CA MET A 39 10.43 -2.58 12.87
C MET A 39 9.16 -2.92 13.65
N ARG A 40 8.88 -2.22 14.76
CA ARG A 40 7.64 -2.37 15.53
C ARG A 40 6.45 -1.64 14.89
N GLN A 41 6.70 -0.66 14.02
CA GLN A 41 5.63 0.09 13.37
C GLN A 41 5.01 -0.74 12.23
N PRO A 42 3.67 -0.80 12.11
CA PRO A 42 3.02 -1.37 10.94
C PRO A 42 3.44 -0.61 9.67
N GLY A 43 3.95 -1.33 8.66
CA GLY A 43 4.51 -0.71 7.45
C GLY A 43 5.79 0.10 7.71
N GLY A 44 6.55 -0.22 8.76
CA GLY A 44 7.81 0.44 9.05
C GLY A 44 8.85 0.21 7.95
N HIS A 45 9.36 1.29 7.37
CA HIS A 45 10.42 1.25 6.37
C HIS A 45 11.64 2.02 6.89
N ALA A 46 12.83 1.46 6.74
CA ALA A 46 14.09 2.11 7.11
C ALA A 46 15.02 2.17 5.91
N LEU A 47 15.50 3.38 5.59
CA LEU A 47 16.61 3.58 4.67
C LEU A 47 17.90 3.68 5.49
N LEU A 48 18.84 2.76 5.24
CA LEU A 48 20.11 2.71 5.94
C LEU A 48 21.25 3.21 5.05
N VAL A 49 21.65 4.46 5.25
CA VAL A 49 22.74 5.09 4.51
C VAL A 49 24.05 4.98 5.29
N GLY A 50 25.15 4.66 4.62
CA GLY A 50 26.47 4.57 5.24
C GLY A 50 27.53 4.00 4.29
N VAL A 51 28.79 4.05 4.71
CA VAL A 51 29.91 3.50 3.93
C VAL A 51 29.91 1.95 3.93
N GLY A 52 30.59 1.33 2.98
CA GLY A 52 30.82 -0.12 2.97
C GLY A 52 31.52 -0.57 4.27
N GLY A 53 31.13 -1.72 4.82
CA GLY A 53 31.72 -2.24 6.06
C GLY A 53 31.18 -1.62 7.36
N SER A 54 30.23 -0.67 7.30
CA SER A 54 29.60 -0.04 8.48
C SER A 54 28.72 -0.98 9.34
N GLY A 55 28.62 -2.26 8.98
CA GLY A 55 27.83 -3.24 9.74
C GLY A 55 26.31 -3.06 9.65
N ARG A 56 25.79 -2.18 8.79
CA ARG A 56 24.34 -1.89 8.62
C ARG A 56 23.47 -3.14 8.52
N GLN A 57 23.85 -4.08 7.66
CA GLN A 57 23.11 -5.34 7.47
C GLN A 57 23.12 -6.21 8.73
N SER A 58 24.29 -6.39 9.33
CA SER A 58 24.49 -7.13 10.56
C SER A 58 23.71 -6.54 11.74
N LEU A 59 23.73 -5.21 11.90
CA LEU A 59 22.95 -4.50 12.92
C LEU A 59 21.45 -4.66 12.70
N THR A 60 21.01 -4.69 11.45
CA THR A 60 19.60 -4.90 11.09
C THR A 60 19.15 -6.33 11.38
N GLN A 61 19.99 -7.33 11.05
CA GLN A 61 19.71 -8.73 11.37
C GLN A 61 19.61 -8.95 12.88
N LEU A 62 20.53 -8.36 13.64
CA LEU A 62 20.48 -8.41 15.10
C LEU A 62 19.25 -7.69 15.66
N ALA A 63 18.91 -6.49 15.15
CA ALA A 63 17.73 -5.76 15.58
C ALA A 63 16.43 -6.54 15.31
N ALA A 64 16.33 -7.18 14.15
CA ALA A 64 15.20 -8.04 13.79
C ALA A 64 15.11 -9.27 14.69
N PHE A 65 16.24 -9.93 14.98
CA PHE A 65 16.29 -11.06 15.92
C PHE A 65 15.82 -10.69 17.32
N ILE A 66 16.22 -9.52 17.83
CA ILE A 66 15.75 -9.00 19.14
C ILE A 66 14.23 -8.79 19.15
N GLN A 67 13.62 -8.49 18.00
CA GLN A 67 12.18 -8.30 17.85
C GLN A 67 11.43 -9.58 17.45
N ASP A 68 12.11 -10.74 17.44
CA ASP A 68 11.56 -12.03 16.95
C ASP A 68 11.02 -11.96 15.50
N LEU A 69 11.70 -11.15 14.67
CA LEU A 69 11.38 -10.96 13.27
C LEU A 69 12.26 -11.83 12.38
N THR A 70 11.66 -12.40 11.34
CA THR A 70 12.40 -13.16 10.34
C THR A 70 12.89 -12.25 9.24
N VAL A 71 14.19 -12.32 8.95
CA VAL A 71 14.84 -11.50 7.92
C VAL A 71 14.94 -12.28 6.62
N PHE A 72 14.42 -11.71 5.56
CA PHE A 72 14.62 -12.17 4.19
C PHE A 72 15.56 -11.20 3.49
N SER A 73 16.77 -11.65 3.19
CA SER A 73 17.69 -10.92 2.32
C SER A 73 17.37 -11.35 0.89
N VAL A 74 16.85 -10.43 0.07
CA VAL A 74 16.59 -10.71 -1.34
C VAL A 74 17.81 -10.22 -2.11
N GLU A 75 18.64 -11.13 -2.61
CA GLU A 75 19.78 -10.79 -3.46
C GLU A 75 19.37 -10.80 -4.94
N ILE A 76 19.30 -9.62 -5.54
CA ILE A 76 19.07 -9.43 -6.97
C ILE A 76 20.45 -9.17 -7.59
N SER A 77 21.01 -10.12 -8.35
CA SER A 77 22.28 -9.93 -9.07
C SER A 77 22.15 -10.42 -10.51
N SER A 78 22.94 -9.84 -11.42
CA SER A 78 23.04 -10.30 -12.82
C SER A 78 23.95 -11.53 -12.99
N SER A 79 24.66 -11.95 -11.94
CA SER A 79 25.68 -13.01 -11.98
C SER A 79 25.19 -14.39 -11.49
N TYR A 80 23.88 -14.56 -11.26
CA TYR A 80 23.31 -15.84 -10.83
C TYR A 80 23.47 -17.00 -11.83
N THR A 81 23.91 -16.74 -13.07
CA THR A 81 24.04 -17.73 -14.13
C THR A 81 25.36 -18.51 -14.15
N VAL A 82 26.36 -18.17 -13.31
CA VAL A 82 27.74 -18.72 -13.50
C VAL A 82 28.20 -19.71 -12.42
N SER A 83 27.38 -20.07 -11.43
CA SER A 83 27.74 -21.21 -10.57
C SER A 83 26.50 -21.93 -10.10
N GLY A 84 26.43 -23.23 -10.40
CA GLY A 84 25.30 -24.14 -10.14
C GLY A 84 24.95 -24.35 -8.66
N LEU A 85 24.83 -23.28 -7.89
CA LEU A 85 24.21 -23.24 -6.59
C LEU A 85 22.75 -22.83 -6.78
N ASN A 86 21.88 -23.78 -6.44
CA ASN A 86 20.43 -23.80 -6.63
C ASN A 86 19.72 -22.81 -5.68
N ASN A 87 20.06 -21.52 -5.74
CA ASN A 87 19.41 -20.46 -4.94
C ASN A 87 18.90 -19.37 -5.87
N ASN A 88 17.73 -19.63 -6.45
CA ASN A 88 17.02 -18.66 -7.26
C ASN A 88 16.38 -17.62 -6.32
N TRP A 89 16.50 -16.33 -6.60
CA TRP A 89 15.82 -15.28 -5.83
C TRP A 89 14.29 -15.51 -5.79
N HIS A 90 13.75 -16.20 -6.80
CA HIS A 90 12.37 -16.72 -6.81
C HIS A 90 12.07 -17.65 -5.63
N ASP A 91 12.98 -18.55 -5.28
CA ASP A 91 12.78 -19.49 -4.18
C ASP A 91 12.87 -18.78 -2.83
N ASP A 92 13.75 -17.79 -2.71
CA ASP A 92 13.84 -16.95 -1.51
C ASP A 92 12.62 -16.03 -1.36
N LEU A 93 12.09 -15.49 -2.47
CA LEU A 93 10.83 -14.78 -2.49
C LEU A 93 9.65 -15.70 -2.16
N LYS A 94 9.58 -16.91 -2.73
CA LYS A 94 8.55 -17.92 -2.39
C LYS A 94 8.61 -18.31 -0.92
N LYS A 95 9.81 -18.47 -0.34
CA LYS A 95 9.99 -18.72 1.10
C LYS A 95 9.51 -17.52 1.92
N ALA A 96 9.82 -16.29 1.50
CA ALA A 96 9.36 -15.08 2.16
C ALA A 96 7.83 -14.94 2.12
N LEU A 97 7.22 -15.17 0.95
CA LEU A 97 5.77 -15.15 0.75
C LEU A 97 5.08 -16.28 1.53
N ARG A 98 5.66 -17.49 1.61
CA ARG A 98 5.19 -18.57 2.51
C ARG A 98 5.20 -18.12 3.96
N TYR A 99 6.30 -17.55 4.42
CA TYR A 99 6.44 -17.16 5.81
C TYR A 99 5.51 -16.00 6.19
N ALA A 100 5.38 -14.99 5.30
CA ALA A 100 4.51 -13.84 5.50
C ALA A 100 3.02 -14.20 5.37
N GLY A 101 2.66 -14.94 4.32
CA GLY A 101 1.28 -15.28 3.98
C GLY A 101 0.67 -16.40 4.83
N GLU A 102 1.39 -17.51 5.05
CA GLU A 102 0.87 -18.70 5.75
C GLU A 102 0.95 -18.54 7.28
N LYS A 103 2.07 -18.02 7.79
CA LYS A 103 2.29 -17.88 9.23
C LYS A 103 1.82 -16.53 9.78
N ARG A 104 1.45 -15.58 8.92
CA ARG A 104 1.11 -14.18 9.29
C ARG A 104 2.15 -13.55 10.22
N LYS A 105 3.41 -13.97 10.10
CA LYS A 105 4.49 -13.50 10.96
C LYS A 105 5.13 -12.24 10.38
N PRO A 106 5.40 -11.23 11.22
CA PRO A 106 6.07 -10.02 10.76
C PRO A 106 7.46 -10.38 10.24
N SER A 107 7.76 -9.87 9.05
CA SER A 107 8.96 -10.21 8.28
C SER A 107 9.68 -8.94 7.86
N VAL A 108 11.01 -8.98 7.83
CA VAL A 108 11.85 -7.86 7.41
C VAL A 108 12.50 -8.22 6.09
N PHE A 109 12.21 -7.44 5.05
CA PHE A 109 12.94 -7.51 3.78
C PHE A 109 14.16 -6.58 3.85
N LEU A 110 15.33 -7.14 3.58
CA LEU A 110 16.58 -6.40 3.54
C LEU A 110 17.10 -6.34 2.10
N PHE A 111 17.19 -5.12 1.58
CA PHE A 111 17.76 -4.82 0.26
C PHE A 111 19.10 -4.09 0.43
N SER A 112 20.11 -4.43 -0.36
CA SER A 112 21.44 -3.80 -0.34
C SER A 112 21.59 -2.73 -1.44
N ASP A 113 22.47 -1.77 -1.19
CA ASP A 113 22.77 -0.65 -2.12
C ASP A 113 23.22 -1.15 -3.51
N SER A 114 23.99 -2.24 -3.54
CA SER A 114 24.39 -2.89 -4.79
C SER A 114 23.19 -3.37 -5.61
N GLN A 115 22.07 -3.73 -4.98
CA GLN A 115 20.88 -4.25 -5.65
C GLN A 115 19.99 -3.13 -6.21
N ILE A 116 20.07 -1.91 -5.65
CA ILE A 116 19.30 -0.75 -6.09
C ILE A 116 20.11 0.07 -7.13
N LEU A 117 21.43 0.16 -6.95
CA LEU A 117 22.30 1.05 -7.72
C LEU A 117 23.24 0.36 -8.72
N GLN A 118 23.54 -0.95 -8.66
CA GLN A 118 24.47 -1.55 -9.66
C GLN A 118 23.89 -1.63 -11.08
N GLU A 119 22.60 -1.39 -11.27
CA GLU A 119 22.02 -1.18 -12.60
C GLU A 119 22.16 0.29 -13.07
N SER A 120 22.66 1.20 -12.23
CA SER A 120 22.88 2.63 -12.57
C SER A 120 24.32 2.96 -13.01
N MET A 121 25.27 2.03 -12.87
CA MET A 121 26.71 2.27 -13.12
C MET A 121 27.26 1.59 -14.38
N VAL A 122 26.48 1.57 -15.47
CA VAL A 122 26.99 1.29 -16.81
C VAL A 122 26.60 2.42 -17.76
N ARG A 123 27.05 3.65 -17.43
CA ARG A 123 26.92 4.83 -18.30
C ARG A 123 27.82 4.81 -19.55
N GLY A 124 28.33 3.64 -19.95
CA GLY A 124 29.27 3.53 -21.09
C GLY A 124 29.14 2.30 -21.98
N ARG A 125 28.36 1.28 -21.62
CA ARG A 125 28.13 0.08 -22.45
C ARG A 125 26.80 -0.59 -22.10
N GLY A 126 25.67 -0.01 -22.52
CA GLY A 126 24.37 -0.69 -22.61
C GLY A 126 23.94 -1.55 -21.39
N GLY A 127 24.28 -1.17 -20.16
CA GLY A 127 23.79 -1.87 -18.97
C GLY A 127 22.42 -1.35 -18.60
N ASP A 128 21.45 -2.26 -18.48
CA ASP A 128 20.04 -1.95 -18.28
C ASP A 128 19.78 -1.48 -16.83
N ALA A 129 19.00 -0.41 -16.67
CA ALA A 129 18.63 0.15 -15.37
C ALA A 129 17.48 -0.67 -14.75
N GLY A 130 17.46 -0.83 -13.43
CA GLY A 130 16.35 -1.53 -12.73
C GLY A 130 15.02 -0.85 -12.92
N SER A 131 13.92 -1.60 -12.77
CA SER A 131 12.55 -1.09 -12.99
C SER A 131 12.28 0.23 -12.28
N TYR A 132 12.71 0.37 -11.03
CA TYR A 132 12.58 1.60 -10.25
C TYR A 132 13.48 2.75 -10.75
N SER A 133 14.73 2.45 -11.12
CA SER A 133 15.67 3.44 -11.66
C SER A 133 15.20 3.97 -13.01
N SER A 134 14.64 3.11 -13.87
CA SER A 134 13.99 3.52 -15.12
C SER A 134 12.77 4.41 -14.87
N VAL A 135 11.92 4.06 -13.90
CA VAL A 135 10.74 4.87 -13.53
C VAL A 135 11.14 6.27 -13.07
N ILE A 136 12.14 6.41 -12.20
CA ILE A 136 12.58 7.74 -11.75
C ILE A 136 13.22 8.55 -12.89
N ALA A 137 13.94 7.89 -13.79
CA ALA A 137 14.62 8.57 -14.89
C ALA A 137 13.62 9.11 -15.93
N GLU A 138 12.58 8.35 -16.25
CA GLU A 138 11.64 8.69 -17.32
C GLU A 138 10.43 9.50 -16.81
N LEU A 139 9.86 9.14 -15.65
CA LEU A 139 8.61 9.70 -15.14
C LEU A 139 8.87 10.85 -14.17
N LEU A 140 9.36 11.97 -14.72
CA LEU A 140 9.72 13.16 -13.94
C LEU A 140 8.50 14.00 -13.53
N PRO A 141 8.52 14.61 -12.33
CA PRO A 141 7.48 15.54 -11.92
C PRO A 141 7.53 16.81 -12.77
N THR A 142 6.39 17.16 -13.38
CA THR A 142 6.19 18.41 -14.12
C THR A 142 5.08 19.25 -13.48
N PRO A 143 4.89 20.54 -13.83
CA PRO A 143 3.75 21.31 -13.34
C PRO A 143 2.38 20.66 -13.63
N ALA A 144 2.28 19.87 -14.71
CA ALA A 144 1.08 19.09 -15.03
C ALA A 144 1.02 17.75 -14.26
N LYS A 145 2.16 17.17 -13.90
CA LYS A 145 2.34 15.86 -13.26
C LYS A 145 3.00 15.98 -11.88
N THR A 146 2.55 16.92 -11.05
CA THR A 146 3.22 17.23 -9.76
C THR A 146 3.24 16.06 -8.76
N HIS A 147 2.34 15.09 -8.95
CA HIS A 147 2.21 13.89 -8.12
C HIS A 147 3.10 12.73 -8.58
N TYR A 148 3.89 12.89 -9.65
CA TYR A 148 4.88 11.90 -10.11
C TYR A 148 6.14 11.94 -9.22
N LEU A 149 5.94 11.70 -7.93
CA LEU A 149 7.00 11.65 -6.94
C LEU A 149 7.20 10.18 -6.53
N PHE A 150 8.21 9.55 -7.12
CA PHE A 150 8.57 8.17 -6.83
C PHE A 150 9.73 8.11 -5.83
N ASN A 151 9.62 7.27 -4.81
CA ASN A 151 10.65 7.10 -3.78
C ASN A 151 10.77 5.63 -3.33
N LEU A 152 11.77 5.30 -2.51
CA LEU A 152 12.05 3.91 -2.11
C LEU A 152 10.93 3.25 -1.29
N ARG A 153 10.00 4.03 -0.73
CA ARG A 153 8.78 3.50 -0.11
C ARG A 153 7.90 2.80 -1.13
N ASP A 154 7.91 3.24 -2.38
CA ASP A 154 7.11 2.67 -3.45
C ASP A 154 7.55 1.24 -3.76
N LEU A 155 8.85 0.99 -3.81
CA LEU A 155 9.39 -0.37 -3.88
C LEU A 155 8.90 -1.23 -2.70
N SER A 156 8.93 -0.67 -1.49
CA SER A 156 8.47 -1.40 -0.30
C SER A 156 6.97 -1.72 -0.36
N LYS A 157 6.15 -0.84 -0.91
CA LYS A 157 4.71 -1.06 -1.13
C LYS A 157 4.45 -2.22 -2.12
N VAL A 158 5.30 -2.40 -3.14
CA VAL A 158 5.20 -3.55 -4.06
C VAL A 158 5.38 -4.85 -3.29
N PHE A 159 6.47 -4.98 -2.52
CA PHE A 159 6.74 -6.20 -1.74
C PHE A 159 5.72 -6.43 -0.62
N GLN A 160 5.22 -5.37 0.01
CA GLN A 160 4.13 -5.45 0.99
C GLN A 160 2.85 -6.02 0.35
N GLY A 161 2.51 -5.55 -0.85
CA GLY A 161 1.39 -6.09 -1.61
C GLY A 161 1.59 -7.55 -2.00
N MET A 162 2.78 -7.90 -2.49
CA MET A 162 3.09 -9.29 -2.83
C MET A 162 2.97 -10.21 -1.61
N SER A 163 3.43 -9.75 -0.44
CA SER A 163 3.33 -10.47 0.84
C SER A 163 1.91 -10.63 1.36
N SER A 164 0.93 -9.95 0.76
CA SER A 164 -0.48 -10.05 1.14
C SER A 164 -1.16 -11.30 0.58
N ALA A 165 -0.57 -11.92 -0.44
CA ALA A 165 -1.02 -13.17 -1.02
C ALA A 165 -0.42 -14.37 -0.27
N GLY A 166 -1.29 -15.32 0.10
CA GLY A 166 -0.88 -16.55 0.77
C GLY A 166 -0.09 -17.49 -0.14
N ALA A 167 0.77 -18.33 0.42
CA ALA A 167 1.46 -19.32 -0.39
C ALA A 167 0.57 -20.47 -0.88
N ASP A 168 -0.57 -20.70 -0.22
CA ASP A 168 -1.64 -21.58 -0.71
C ASP A 168 -2.23 -21.08 -2.03
N VAL A 169 -2.18 -19.76 -2.25
CA VAL A 169 -2.64 -19.10 -3.47
C VAL A 169 -1.59 -19.16 -4.60
N MET A 170 -0.31 -19.21 -4.24
CA MET A 170 0.82 -19.23 -5.18
C MET A 170 1.09 -20.63 -5.75
N THR A 171 0.25 -21.03 -6.70
CA THR A 171 0.30 -22.35 -7.35
C THR A 171 1.50 -22.54 -8.26
N ASP A 172 1.93 -21.48 -8.94
CA ASP A 172 2.96 -21.55 -9.98
C ASP A 172 3.73 -20.23 -10.13
N THR A 173 4.86 -20.30 -10.85
CA THR A 173 5.73 -19.15 -11.08
C THR A 173 5.06 -18.08 -11.97
N ALA A 174 4.20 -18.44 -12.93
CA ALA A 174 3.53 -17.45 -13.77
C ALA A 174 2.52 -16.62 -12.97
N LYS A 175 1.78 -17.24 -12.05
CA LYS A 175 0.90 -16.54 -11.11
C LYS A 175 1.66 -15.59 -10.19
N MET A 176 2.83 -15.99 -9.69
CA MET A 176 3.71 -15.12 -8.91
C MET A 176 4.18 -13.90 -9.73
N ILE A 177 4.53 -14.09 -11.00
CA ILE A 177 4.89 -12.99 -11.90
C ILE A 177 3.69 -12.06 -12.12
N ARG A 178 2.50 -12.60 -12.35
CA ARG A 178 1.27 -11.81 -12.46
C ARG A 178 0.95 -11.01 -11.19
N LEU A 179 1.18 -11.58 -10.01
CA LEU A 179 1.06 -10.83 -8.75
C LEU A 179 2.07 -9.67 -8.72
N TRP A 180 3.34 -9.92 -9.07
CA TRP A 180 4.35 -8.87 -9.14
C TRP A 180 3.94 -7.75 -10.12
N VAL A 181 3.47 -8.11 -11.32
CA VAL A 181 2.96 -7.15 -12.31
C VAL A 181 1.80 -6.34 -11.73
N HIS A 182 0.82 -7.00 -11.10
CA HIS A 182 -0.30 -6.33 -10.46
C HIS A 182 0.18 -5.31 -9.42
N GLU A 183 1.07 -5.71 -8.51
CA GLU A 183 1.55 -4.81 -7.45
C GLU A 183 2.40 -3.64 -7.99
N VAL A 184 3.16 -3.85 -9.07
CA VAL A 184 3.85 -2.77 -9.80
C VAL A 184 2.83 -1.80 -10.41
N LEU A 185 1.75 -2.30 -11.02
CA LEU A 185 0.70 -1.45 -11.58
C LEU A 185 0.01 -0.61 -10.48
N ARG A 186 -0.36 -1.23 -9.36
CA ARG A 186 -1.01 -0.55 -8.23
C ARG A 186 -0.14 0.53 -7.59
N VAL A 187 1.18 0.41 -7.65
CA VAL A 187 2.11 1.38 -7.05
C VAL A 187 2.50 2.49 -8.02
N PHE A 188 2.79 2.14 -9.28
CA PHE A 188 3.37 3.05 -10.27
C PHE A 188 2.36 3.48 -11.34
N HIS A 189 1.68 2.52 -11.98
CA HIS A 189 0.77 2.80 -13.09
C HIS A 189 -0.45 3.62 -12.66
N ASP A 190 -1.02 3.33 -11.49
CA ASP A 190 -2.26 3.99 -11.04
C ASP A 190 -2.08 5.51 -10.79
N ARG A 191 -0.84 6.03 -10.72
CA ARG A 191 -0.54 7.46 -10.65
C ARG A 191 -0.57 8.17 -12.01
N LEU A 192 -0.49 7.41 -13.10
CA LEU A 192 -0.28 7.95 -14.43
C LEU A 192 -1.57 8.50 -15.04
N ILE A 193 -1.46 9.67 -15.67
CA ILE A 193 -2.61 10.40 -16.21
C ILE A 193 -2.73 10.32 -17.73
N ASP A 194 -1.65 10.00 -18.43
CA ASP A 194 -1.54 9.99 -19.88
C ASP A 194 -1.16 8.63 -20.44
N ASP A 195 -1.70 8.33 -21.62
CA ASP A 195 -1.60 7.00 -22.21
C ASP A 195 -0.19 6.68 -22.74
N ALA A 196 0.61 7.71 -23.05
CA ALA A 196 2.02 7.55 -23.41
C ALA A 196 2.81 6.92 -22.26
N ASP A 197 2.71 7.49 -21.05
CA ASP A 197 3.37 6.95 -19.85
C ASP A 197 2.87 5.53 -19.51
N ARG A 198 1.55 5.29 -19.66
CA ARG A 198 0.94 3.98 -19.38
C ARG A 198 1.47 2.91 -20.34
N THR A 199 1.57 3.24 -21.62
CA THR A 199 2.13 2.37 -22.66
C THR A 199 3.62 2.11 -22.42
N TRP A 200 4.36 3.13 -21.98
CA TRP A 200 5.76 3.00 -21.62
C TRP A 200 5.94 2.05 -20.42
N ILE A 201 5.14 2.18 -19.35
CA ILE A 201 5.18 1.25 -18.21
C ILE A 201 4.85 -0.18 -18.65
N ALA A 202 3.83 -0.38 -19.49
CA ALA A 202 3.47 -1.71 -19.99
C ALA A 202 4.64 -2.37 -20.76
N SER A 203 5.34 -1.57 -21.57
CA SER A 203 6.52 -2.00 -22.32
C SER A 203 7.71 -2.31 -21.40
N LEU A 204 7.94 -1.46 -20.39
CA LEU A 204 8.98 -1.68 -19.38
C LEU A 204 8.73 -2.98 -18.61
N ILE A 205 7.50 -3.20 -18.14
CA ILE A 205 7.12 -4.44 -17.44
C ILE A 205 7.42 -5.65 -18.32
N SER A 206 6.99 -5.62 -19.59
CA SER A 206 7.22 -6.72 -20.53
C SER A 206 8.71 -7.02 -20.72
N SER A 207 9.53 -5.98 -20.91
CA SER A 207 11.00 -6.10 -21.00
C SER A 207 11.60 -6.72 -19.72
N LYS A 208 11.16 -6.28 -18.54
CA LYS A 208 11.65 -6.82 -17.26
C LYS A 208 11.21 -8.26 -17.00
N ILE A 209 10.04 -8.67 -17.49
CA ILE A 209 9.61 -10.07 -17.47
C ILE A 209 10.59 -10.93 -18.27
N GLU A 210 10.93 -10.52 -19.49
CA GLU A 210 11.86 -11.25 -20.36
C GLU A 210 13.26 -11.34 -19.74
N LEU A 211 13.77 -10.20 -19.27
CA LEU A 211 15.13 -10.09 -18.76
C LEU A 211 15.37 -10.90 -17.48
N HIS A 212 14.50 -10.74 -16.48
CA HIS A 212 14.76 -11.29 -15.14
C HIS A 212 14.09 -12.63 -14.88
N PHE A 213 12.94 -12.89 -15.51
CA PHE A 213 12.21 -14.15 -15.33
C PHE A 213 12.47 -15.16 -16.46
N GLN A 214 13.21 -14.77 -17.50
CA GLN A 214 13.58 -15.62 -18.64
C GLN A 214 12.35 -16.29 -19.27
N CYS A 215 11.23 -15.57 -19.32
CA CYS A 215 9.96 -16.06 -19.82
C CYS A 215 9.32 -15.03 -20.75
N LYS A 216 8.56 -15.50 -21.74
CA LYS A 216 7.85 -14.62 -22.66
C LYS A 216 6.64 -13.98 -21.95
N PRO A 217 6.46 -12.65 -21.98
CA PRO A 217 5.31 -11.96 -21.40
C PRO A 217 4.01 -12.51 -21.96
N SER A 218 3.99 -12.83 -23.26
CA SER A 218 2.85 -13.46 -23.93
C SER A 218 2.41 -14.78 -23.30
N LYS A 219 3.32 -15.55 -22.70
CA LYS A 219 2.99 -16.81 -22.01
C LYS A 219 2.44 -16.58 -20.60
N VAL A 220 2.98 -15.59 -19.89
CA VAL A 220 2.59 -15.32 -18.50
C VAL A 220 1.28 -14.57 -18.41
N LEU A 221 1.07 -13.66 -19.38
CA LEU A 221 -0.05 -12.73 -19.46
C LEU A 221 -1.08 -13.12 -20.52
N GLU A 222 -0.92 -14.30 -21.16
CA GLU A 222 -1.83 -14.84 -22.18
C GLU A 222 -3.30 -14.76 -21.77
N ARG A 223 -3.56 -15.05 -20.49
CA ARG A 223 -4.91 -15.02 -19.90
C ARG A 223 -5.61 -13.68 -20.06
N LEU A 224 -4.86 -12.58 -20.11
CA LEU A 224 -5.41 -11.22 -20.24
C LEU A 224 -5.87 -10.91 -21.66
N LEU A 225 -5.46 -11.71 -22.65
CA LEU A 225 -5.74 -11.46 -24.06
C LEU A 225 -7.13 -11.93 -24.52
N LEU A 226 -7.91 -12.63 -23.69
CA LEU A 226 -9.32 -13.03 -23.93
C LEU A 226 -9.66 -13.50 -25.37
N GLY A 227 -8.72 -14.09 -26.11
CA GLY A 227 -8.92 -14.50 -27.51
C GLY A 227 -9.06 -13.34 -28.51
N GLN A 228 -8.58 -12.14 -28.17
CA GLN A 228 -8.52 -11.01 -29.09
C GLN A 228 -7.37 -11.20 -30.09
N GLU A 229 -7.71 -11.12 -31.36
CA GLU A 229 -6.77 -11.01 -32.48
C GLU A 229 -6.59 -9.51 -32.78
N ASP A 230 -5.38 -9.09 -33.14
CA ASP A 230 -5.18 -7.74 -33.62
C ASP A 230 -5.83 -7.52 -35.01
N GLU A 231 -5.94 -6.27 -35.47
CA GLU A 231 -6.51 -5.94 -36.78
C GLU A 231 -5.81 -6.63 -37.97
N SER A 232 -4.62 -7.20 -37.74
CA SER A 232 -3.81 -7.95 -38.70
C SER A 232 -3.91 -9.49 -38.56
N GLY A 233 -4.74 -10.02 -37.65
CA GLY A 233 -4.89 -11.46 -37.42
C GLY A 233 -3.71 -12.11 -36.69
N ALA A 234 -2.81 -11.31 -36.10
CA ALA A 234 -1.74 -11.77 -35.23
C ALA A 234 -2.21 -11.79 -33.76
N PRO A 235 -1.59 -12.63 -32.90
CA PRO A 235 -1.95 -12.68 -31.49
C PRO A 235 -1.72 -11.32 -30.85
N ALA A 236 -2.79 -10.74 -30.28
CA ALA A 236 -2.76 -9.43 -29.65
C ALA A 236 -1.63 -9.36 -28.60
N LYS A 237 -0.94 -8.22 -28.54
CA LYS A 237 0.09 -7.98 -27.54
C LYS A 237 -0.55 -7.39 -26.29
N VAL A 238 -0.08 -7.83 -25.12
CA VAL A 238 -0.52 -7.28 -23.84
C VAL A 238 0.02 -5.86 -23.71
N GLY A 239 -0.86 -4.87 -23.86
CA GLY A 239 -0.59 -3.46 -23.68
C GLY A 239 -1.16 -2.91 -22.37
N ALA A 240 -1.24 -1.58 -22.28
CA ALA A 240 -1.75 -0.91 -21.08
C ALA A 240 -3.24 -1.21 -20.83
N ALA A 241 -4.04 -1.40 -21.89
CA ALA A 241 -5.47 -1.68 -21.77
C ALA A 241 -5.72 -3.08 -21.18
N GLU A 242 -5.02 -4.09 -21.68
CA GLU A 242 -5.18 -5.49 -21.26
C GLU A 242 -4.68 -5.67 -19.82
N LEU A 243 -3.60 -4.97 -19.43
CA LEU A 243 -3.10 -4.97 -18.05
C LEU A 243 -4.11 -4.44 -17.03
N ARG A 244 -5.10 -3.63 -17.43
CA ARG A 244 -6.16 -3.18 -16.51
C ARG A 244 -7.06 -4.32 -16.02
N THR A 245 -7.17 -5.39 -16.80
CA THR A 245 -7.96 -6.58 -16.45
C THR A 245 -7.26 -7.46 -15.41
N LEU A 246 -5.97 -7.22 -15.14
CA LEU A 246 -5.21 -7.94 -14.11
C LEU A 246 -5.59 -7.43 -12.71
N MET A 247 -6.68 -7.98 -12.19
CA MET A 247 -7.23 -7.63 -10.88
C MET A 247 -6.95 -8.71 -9.84
N TRP A 248 -6.75 -8.27 -8.60
CA TRP A 248 -6.60 -9.11 -7.42
C TRP A 248 -7.54 -8.59 -6.32
N GLY A 249 -8.03 -9.49 -5.48
CA GLY A 249 -8.93 -9.14 -4.39
C GLY A 249 -9.15 -10.31 -3.43
N ASP A 250 -9.69 -10.01 -2.25
CA ASP A 250 -9.96 -10.98 -1.18
C ASP A 250 -11.45 -11.16 -0.85
N PHE A 251 -12.32 -10.56 -1.65
CA PHE A 251 -13.77 -10.54 -1.46
C PHE A 251 -14.54 -11.49 -2.38
N MET A 252 -13.85 -12.25 -3.23
CA MET A 252 -14.49 -13.19 -4.16
C MET A 252 -15.18 -14.36 -3.44
N VAL A 253 -14.77 -14.66 -2.21
CA VAL A 253 -15.36 -15.72 -1.36
C VAL A 253 -15.89 -15.07 -0.09
N PRO A 254 -17.18 -14.69 -0.03
CA PRO A 254 -17.79 -14.09 1.16
C PRO A 254 -17.65 -14.99 2.39
N GLY A 255 -17.25 -14.42 3.53
CA GLY A 255 -17.10 -15.14 4.79
C GLY A 255 -15.86 -16.05 4.89
N ALA A 256 -14.91 -15.97 3.95
CA ALA A 256 -13.66 -16.72 4.04
C ALA A 256 -12.82 -16.28 5.25
N GLU A 257 -12.50 -17.23 6.15
CA GLU A 257 -11.60 -17.01 7.27
C GLU A 257 -10.35 -17.90 7.14
N PRO A 258 -9.16 -17.34 6.84
CA PRO A 258 -8.88 -15.93 6.55
C PRO A 258 -9.30 -15.47 5.13
N PRO A 259 -9.49 -14.15 4.90
CA PRO A 259 -9.75 -13.61 3.57
C PRO A 259 -8.58 -13.91 2.61
N ARG A 260 -8.91 -14.46 1.44
CA ARG A 260 -7.95 -15.00 0.47
C ARG A 260 -7.69 -13.99 -0.64
N TYR A 261 -6.58 -13.26 -0.55
CA TYR A 261 -6.14 -12.35 -1.60
C TYR A 261 -5.60 -13.15 -2.80
N ASP A 262 -6.38 -13.18 -3.88
CA ASP A 262 -6.12 -13.98 -5.07
C ASP A 262 -6.44 -13.20 -6.36
N GLU A 263 -5.91 -13.70 -7.48
CA GLU A 263 -6.17 -13.24 -8.83
C GLU A 263 -7.65 -13.42 -9.17
N ILE A 264 -8.30 -12.33 -9.59
CA ILE A 264 -9.68 -12.36 -10.07
C ILE A 264 -9.64 -12.71 -11.55
N THR A 265 -10.08 -13.92 -11.89
CA THR A 265 -10.04 -14.43 -13.27
C THR A 265 -11.33 -14.22 -14.04
N ASP A 266 -12.46 -14.12 -13.34
CA ASP A 266 -13.80 -14.02 -13.92
C ASP A 266 -14.45 -12.69 -13.52
N ALA A 267 -14.57 -11.78 -14.49
CA ALA A 267 -15.18 -10.47 -14.31
C ALA A 267 -16.69 -10.54 -14.12
N ALA A 268 -17.38 -11.52 -14.73
CA ALA A 268 -18.82 -11.69 -14.58
C ALA A 268 -19.14 -12.16 -13.15
N LEU A 269 -18.37 -13.12 -12.64
CA LEU A 269 -18.49 -13.57 -11.25
C LEU A 269 -18.20 -12.42 -10.28
N MET A 270 -17.13 -11.64 -10.52
CA MET A 270 -16.82 -10.46 -9.70
C MET A 270 -17.99 -9.46 -9.69
N THR A 271 -18.61 -9.21 -10.84
CA THR A 271 -19.77 -8.33 -10.96
C THR A 271 -20.93 -8.84 -10.11
N GLN A 272 -21.22 -10.14 -10.17
CA GLN A 272 -22.28 -10.77 -9.37
C GLN A 272 -21.99 -10.65 -7.86
N VAL A 273 -20.77 -10.97 -7.43
CA VAL A 273 -20.37 -10.89 -6.01
C VAL A 273 -20.50 -9.46 -5.49
N VAL A 274 -19.97 -8.47 -6.21
CA VAL A 274 -20.06 -7.05 -5.81
C VAL A 274 -21.50 -6.55 -5.84
N SER A 275 -22.34 -7.04 -6.76
CA SER A 275 -23.78 -6.71 -6.81
C SER A 275 -24.51 -7.21 -5.56
N ASN A 276 -24.17 -8.39 -5.07
CA ASN A 276 -24.73 -8.92 -3.83
C ASN A 276 -24.34 -8.05 -2.63
N TYR A 277 -23.06 -7.68 -2.51
CA TYR A 277 -22.61 -6.73 -1.48
C TYR A 277 -23.33 -5.37 -1.56
N LEU A 278 -23.55 -4.85 -2.76
CA LEU A 278 -24.31 -3.61 -2.95
C LEU A 278 -25.77 -3.74 -2.49
N SER A 279 -26.41 -4.88 -2.78
CA SER A 279 -27.77 -5.17 -2.33
C SER A 279 -27.87 -5.26 -0.81
N GLU A 280 -26.91 -5.93 -0.17
CA GLU A 280 -26.81 -6.03 1.29
C GLU A 280 -26.58 -4.66 1.94
N TYR A 281 -25.66 -3.86 1.39
CA TYR A 281 -25.43 -2.49 1.84
C TYR A 281 -26.70 -1.65 1.76
N ASN A 282 -27.41 -1.70 0.63
CA ASN A 282 -28.63 -0.94 0.40
C ASN A 282 -29.78 -1.38 1.31
N SER A 283 -29.81 -2.65 1.70
CA SER A 283 -30.81 -3.19 2.63
C SER A 283 -30.54 -2.77 4.08
N ALA A 284 -29.27 -2.62 4.46
CA ALA A 284 -28.87 -2.23 5.82
C ALA A 284 -28.77 -0.71 6.02
N SER A 285 -28.48 0.05 4.96
CA SER A 285 -28.20 1.48 5.01
C SER A 285 -29.45 2.36 4.89
N LYS A 286 -29.47 3.46 5.66
CA LYS A 286 -30.48 4.52 5.51
C LYS A 286 -30.22 5.43 4.29
N LYS A 287 -29.02 5.38 3.72
CA LYS A 287 -28.58 6.14 2.55
C LYS A 287 -28.13 5.14 1.47
N PRO A 288 -29.06 4.59 0.67
CA PRO A 288 -28.72 3.59 -0.34
C PRO A 288 -27.85 4.20 -1.44
N LEU A 289 -26.95 3.39 -1.98
CA LEU A 289 -26.08 3.69 -3.09
C LEU A 289 -26.74 3.20 -4.40
N ASN A 290 -27.04 4.14 -5.29
CA ASN A 290 -27.47 3.83 -6.64
C ASN A 290 -26.25 3.77 -7.56
N LEU A 291 -25.57 2.62 -7.58
CA LEU A 291 -24.36 2.40 -8.35
C LEU A 291 -24.62 1.45 -9.53
N VAL A 292 -24.13 1.85 -10.70
CA VAL A 292 -24.02 0.97 -11.87
C VAL A 292 -22.65 0.29 -11.79
N LEU A 293 -22.64 -1.04 -11.73
CA LEU A 293 -21.41 -1.83 -11.61
C LEU A 293 -20.93 -2.26 -13.01
N PHE A 294 -19.98 -1.51 -13.54
CA PHE A 294 -19.25 -1.80 -14.78
C PHE A 294 -17.76 -1.99 -14.49
N GLN A 295 -17.00 -2.48 -15.48
CA GLN A 295 -15.60 -2.86 -15.30
C GLN A 295 -14.75 -1.79 -14.59
N PHE A 296 -14.87 -0.53 -15.01
CA PHE A 296 -14.14 0.58 -14.37
C PHE A 296 -14.51 0.77 -12.89
N ALA A 297 -15.79 0.62 -12.51
CA ALA A 297 -16.18 0.67 -11.10
C ALA A 297 -15.58 -0.50 -10.30
N LEU A 298 -15.58 -1.71 -10.88
CA LEU A 298 -15.00 -2.90 -10.28
C LEU A 298 -13.48 -2.79 -10.10
N GLU A 299 -12.77 -2.24 -11.09
CA GLU A 299 -11.33 -1.95 -11.00
C GLU A 299 -11.03 -1.05 -9.79
N HIS A 300 -11.79 0.03 -9.61
CA HIS A 300 -11.60 0.95 -8.49
C HIS A 300 -11.96 0.31 -7.14
N ILE A 301 -13.02 -0.50 -7.07
CA ILE A 301 -13.35 -1.26 -5.85
C ILE A 301 -12.21 -2.22 -5.49
N ALA A 302 -11.64 -2.93 -6.45
CA ALA A 302 -10.51 -3.83 -6.21
C ALA A 302 -9.26 -3.06 -5.71
N ARG A 303 -8.95 -1.90 -6.31
CA ARG A 303 -7.86 -1.02 -5.85
C ARG A 303 -8.09 -0.54 -4.42
N LEU A 304 -9.30 -0.08 -4.10
CA LEU A 304 -9.68 0.39 -2.77
C LEU A 304 -9.60 -0.74 -1.73
N ALA A 305 -10.16 -1.91 -2.02
CA ALA A 305 -10.06 -3.10 -1.17
C ALA A 305 -8.60 -3.47 -0.89
N ARG A 306 -7.74 -3.46 -1.92
CA ARG A 306 -6.29 -3.71 -1.80
C ARG A 306 -5.60 -2.69 -0.88
N VAL A 307 -5.95 -1.40 -0.98
CA VAL A 307 -5.39 -0.35 -0.09
C VAL A 307 -5.88 -0.52 1.34
N MET A 308 -7.18 -0.77 1.54
CA MET A 308 -7.81 -0.93 2.86
C MET A 308 -7.34 -2.19 3.60
N ARG A 309 -6.92 -3.23 2.88
CA ARG A 309 -6.31 -4.43 3.49
C ARG A 309 -4.95 -4.15 4.13
N GLN A 310 -4.19 -3.20 3.59
CA GLN A 310 -2.82 -2.93 4.04
C GLN A 310 -2.82 -2.07 5.30
N PRO A 311 -2.12 -2.44 6.38
CA PRO A 311 -2.02 -1.60 7.57
C PRO A 311 -1.33 -0.28 7.21
N GLY A 312 -1.92 0.84 7.62
CA GLY A 312 -1.47 2.18 7.22
C GLY A 312 -1.72 2.51 5.74
N GLY A 313 -2.60 1.76 5.07
CA GLY A 313 -3.03 2.05 3.70
C GLY A 313 -3.95 3.26 3.68
N HIS A 314 -3.53 4.32 2.99
CA HIS A 314 -4.35 5.51 2.75
C HIS A 314 -4.53 5.70 1.25
N ALA A 315 -5.62 6.32 0.82
CA ALA A 315 -5.91 6.53 -0.59
C ALA A 315 -6.20 7.99 -0.91
N LEU A 316 -5.70 8.45 -2.06
CA LEU A 316 -6.06 9.73 -2.66
C LEU A 316 -6.74 9.46 -4.01
N LEU A 317 -8.06 9.63 -4.04
CA LEU A 317 -8.90 9.41 -5.21
C LEU A 317 -9.07 10.72 -5.98
N VAL A 318 -8.46 10.78 -7.15
CA VAL A 318 -8.42 11.99 -7.96
C VAL A 318 -9.36 11.85 -9.15
N GLY A 319 -10.33 12.75 -9.28
CA GLY A 319 -11.30 12.69 -10.37
C GLY A 319 -12.26 13.86 -10.37
N VAL A 320 -12.99 14.06 -11.46
CA VAL A 320 -14.01 15.11 -11.55
C VAL A 320 -15.21 14.80 -10.62
N GLY A 321 -16.02 15.82 -10.29
CA GLY A 321 -17.26 15.63 -9.55
C GLY A 321 -18.19 14.62 -10.24
N GLY A 322 -18.90 13.80 -9.47
CA GLY A 322 -19.80 12.77 -10.02
C GLY A 322 -19.14 11.46 -10.47
N SER A 323 -17.81 11.34 -10.40
CA SER A 323 -17.06 10.12 -10.77
C SER A 323 -17.30 8.89 -9.87
N GLY A 324 -18.11 9.01 -8.81
CA GLY A 324 -18.46 7.89 -7.92
C GLY A 324 -17.46 7.60 -6.80
N ARG A 325 -16.38 8.37 -6.64
CA ARG A 325 -15.31 8.15 -5.65
C ARG A 325 -15.80 7.88 -4.22
N GLN A 326 -16.69 8.71 -3.70
CA GLN A 326 -17.23 8.55 -2.35
C GLN A 326 -18.08 7.29 -2.22
N SER A 327 -18.98 7.06 -3.19
CA SER A 327 -19.87 5.90 -3.23
C SER A 327 -19.11 4.58 -3.37
N LEU A 328 -18.11 4.51 -4.25
CA LEU A 328 -17.25 3.32 -4.40
C LEU A 328 -16.40 3.09 -3.14
N THR A 329 -15.96 4.14 -2.47
CA THR A 329 -15.25 4.01 -1.18
C THR A 329 -16.15 3.41 -0.11
N GLN A 330 -17.41 3.87 0.00
CA GLN A 330 -18.37 3.32 0.96
C GLN A 330 -18.66 1.85 0.69
N LEU A 331 -18.84 1.46 -0.58
CA LEU A 331 -19.05 0.06 -0.95
C LEU A 331 -17.79 -0.79 -0.70
N ALA A 332 -16.60 -0.31 -1.08
CA ALA A 332 -15.35 -1.03 -0.81
C ALA A 332 -15.07 -1.20 0.69
N ALA A 333 -15.40 -0.18 1.50
CA ALA A 333 -15.30 -0.26 2.95
C ALA A 333 -16.29 -1.28 3.52
N PHE A 334 -17.52 -1.34 3.00
CA PHE A 334 -18.50 -2.35 3.39
C PHE A 334 -18.03 -3.78 3.05
N ILE A 335 -17.47 -3.99 1.86
CA ILE A 335 -16.90 -5.28 1.43
C ILE A 335 -15.79 -5.75 2.39
N GLN A 336 -15.04 -4.82 2.98
CA GLN A 336 -13.94 -5.09 3.91
C GLN A 336 -14.36 -5.06 5.39
N ASP A 337 -15.67 -5.01 5.69
CA ASP A 337 -16.23 -4.90 7.04
C ASP A 337 -15.70 -3.68 7.84
N LEU A 338 -15.44 -2.57 7.15
CA LEU A 338 -14.90 -1.34 7.73
C LEU A 338 -16.01 -0.35 8.06
N THR A 339 -15.87 0.27 9.24
CA THR A 339 -16.76 1.40 9.62
C THR A 339 -16.30 2.68 8.93
N VAL A 340 -17.20 3.34 8.20
CA VAL A 340 -16.91 4.61 7.52
C VAL A 340 -17.32 5.78 8.39
N PHE A 341 -16.38 6.69 8.63
CA PHE A 341 -16.61 8.02 9.19
C PHE A 341 -16.53 9.02 8.03
N SER A 342 -17.63 9.71 7.74
CA SER A 342 -17.68 10.77 6.74
C SER A 342 -18.11 12.06 7.40
N VAL A 343 -17.49 13.16 6.98
CA VAL A 343 -17.85 14.50 7.48
C VAL A 343 -19.10 14.97 6.76
N GLU A 344 -20.14 15.31 7.53
CA GLU A 344 -21.35 15.92 6.98
C GLU A 344 -21.36 17.40 7.35
N ILE A 345 -21.08 18.27 6.38
CA ILE A 345 -21.18 19.72 6.58
C ILE A 345 -22.66 20.05 6.77
N SER A 346 -23.02 20.37 8.00
CA SER A 346 -24.33 20.91 8.36
C SER A 346 -24.20 22.38 8.77
N SER A 347 -25.34 23.05 8.97
CA SER A 347 -25.39 24.46 9.41
C SER A 347 -24.70 24.72 10.76
N THR A 348 -24.32 23.67 11.50
CA THR A 348 -23.55 23.76 12.75
C THR A 348 -22.05 23.94 12.52
N TYR A 349 -21.51 23.65 11.32
CA TYR A 349 -20.15 24.02 10.91
C TYR A 349 -20.07 25.53 10.60
N THR A 350 -20.45 26.37 11.58
CA THR A 350 -20.25 27.81 11.49
C THR A 350 -18.77 28.14 11.67
N VAL A 351 -18.30 29.26 11.10
CA VAL A 351 -16.90 29.71 11.20
C VAL A 351 -16.40 29.79 12.65
N SER A 352 -17.30 30.04 13.62
CA SER A 352 -17.00 30.11 15.05
C SER A 352 -16.89 28.76 15.78
N GLY A 353 -17.48 27.69 15.24
CA GLY A 353 -17.46 26.33 15.82
C GLY A 353 -16.75 25.29 14.96
N LEU A 354 -16.19 25.71 13.82
CA LEU A 354 -15.61 24.85 12.79
C LEU A 354 -14.55 23.91 13.35
N ASN A 355 -13.60 24.45 14.12
CA ASN A 355 -12.50 23.68 14.68
C ASN A 355 -13.02 22.61 15.66
N ASN A 356 -13.99 22.94 16.50
CA ASN A 356 -14.55 21.98 17.46
C ASN A 356 -15.26 20.83 16.74
N ASN A 357 -16.14 21.12 15.77
CA ASN A 357 -16.87 20.06 15.08
C ASN A 357 -15.95 19.16 14.23
N TRP A 358 -14.99 19.76 13.53
CA TRP A 358 -13.97 19.03 12.77
C TRP A 358 -13.10 18.15 13.67
N HIS A 359 -12.60 18.70 14.78
CA HIS A 359 -11.79 17.96 15.74
C HIS A 359 -12.61 16.85 16.41
N ASP A 360 -13.88 17.07 16.70
CA ASP A 360 -14.76 16.04 17.25
C ASP A 360 -14.95 14.86 16.29
N ASP A 361 -15.08 15.11 14.98
CA ASP A 361 -15.18 14.02 13.99
C ASP A 361 -13.87 13.25 13.85
N LEU A 362 -12.72 13.94 13.86
CA LEU A 362 -11.41 13.29 13.92
C LEU A 362 -11.25 12.45 15.20
N LYS A 363 -11.62 13.01 16.37
CA LYS A 363 -11.57 12.30 17.66
C LYS A 363 -12.41 11.03 17.63
N LYS A 364 -13.63 11.06 17.07
CA LYS A 364 -14.49 9.87 16.95
C LYS A 364 -13.80 8.76 16.14
N ALA A 365 -13.23 9.11 14.99
CA ALA A 365 -12.52 8.15 14.13
C ALA A 365 -11.27 7.59 14.82
N LEU A 366 -10.45 8.46 15.43
CA LEU A 366 -9.22 8.07 16.14
C LEU A 366 -9.50 7.18 17.35
N ARG A 367 -10.51 7.50 18.16
CA ARG A 367 -10.87 6.68 19.32
C ARG A 367 -11.44 5.32 18.89
N TYR A 368 -12.21 5.27 17.80
CA TYR A 368 -12.68 4.01 17.25
C TYR A 368 -11.53 3.12 16.76
N ALA A 369 -10.59 3.69 15.99
CA ALA A 369 -9.44 2.97 15.47
C ALA A 369 -8.43 2.57 16.55
N GLY A 370 -8.13 3.47 17.50
CA GLY A 370 -7.10 3.28 18.52
C GLY A 370 -7.60 2.57 19.79
N GLU A 371 -8.68 3.04 20.42
CA GLU A 371 -9.15 2.46 21.69
C GLU A 371 -9.85 1.11 21.46
N LYS A 372 -10.80 1.10 20.51
CA LYS A 372 -11.60 -0.10 20.21
C LYS A 372 -10.83 -1.10 19.34
N ARG A 373 -9.76 -0.66 18.67
CA ARG A 373 -8.96 -1.47 17.72
C ARG A 373 -9.80 -2.06 16.59
N LYS A 374 -10.78 -1.29 16.13
CA LYS A 374 -11.66 -1.70 15.04
C LYS A 374 -11.24 -0.97 13.76
N PRO A 375 -11.15 -1.69 12.64
CA PRO A 375 -10.69 -1.10 11.40
C PRO A 375 -11.78 -0.17 10.83
N SER A 376 -11.36 0.97 10.30
CA SER A 376 -12.25 2.06 9.90
C SER A 376 -11.67 2.93 8.80
N VAL A 377 -12.54 3.61 8.08
CA VAL A 377 -12.19 4.55 7.00
C VAL A 377 -12.65 5.95 7.38
N PHE A 378 -11.74 6.92 7.34
CA PHE A 378 -12.09 8.34 7.38
C PHE A 378 -12.17 8.86 5.94
N LEU A 379 -13.39 9.16 5.49
CA LEU A 379 -13.69 9.62 4.13
C LEU A 379 -13.87 11.14 4.12
N PHE A 380 -13.01 11.84 3.37
CA PHE A 380 -13.00 13.29 3.30
C PHE A 380 -12.86 13.79 1.85
N SER A 381 -13.70 14.76 1.46
CA SER A 381 -13.73 15.33 0.11
C SER A 381 -13.21 16.76 0.09
N ASP A 382 -12.63 17.16 -1.04
CA ASP A 382 -12.24 18.56 -1.29
C ASP A 382 -13.40 19.56 -1.18
N SER A 383 -14.60 19.19 -1.62
CA SER A 383 -15.83 19.96 -1.47
C SER A 383 -16.20 20.24 -0.01
N GLN A 384 -15.63 19.47 0.92
CA GLN A 384 -15.85 19.62 2.35
C GLN A 384 -14.77 20.47 3.05
N ILE A 385 -13.77 20.96 2.32
CA ILE A 385 -12.70 21.78 2.88
C ILE A 385 -13.20 23.22 3.02
N LEU A 386 -13.45 23.62 4.25
CA LEU A 386 -13.84 25.00 4.58
C LEU A 386 -12.64 25.87 4.97
N GLN A 387 -11.58 25.26 5.52
CA GLN A 387 -10.33 25.93 5.89
C GLN A 387 -9.12 25.02 5.58
N GLU A 388 -7.99 25.64 5.22
CA GLU A 388 -6.76 24.90 4.90
C GLU A 388 -6.14 24.20 6.12
N SER A 389 -6.46 24.64 7.35
CA SER A 389 -6.09 23.96 8.60
C SER A 389 -6.61 22.52 8.67
N MET A 390 -7.76 22.22 8.06
CA MET A 390 -8.28 20.86 7.99
C MET A 390 -7.35 19.94 7.18
N VAL A 391 -6.76 20.48 6.11
CA VAL A 391 -5.80 19.72 5.27
C VAL A 391 -4.47 19.55 6.00
N GLU A 392 -4.06 20.53 6.80
CA GLU A 392 -2.89 20.44 7.69
C GLU A 392 -3.06 19.32 8.73
N ASP A 393 -4.23 19.24 9.38
CA ASP A 393 -4.56 18.15 10.32
C ASP A 393 -4.51 16.78 9.63
N ILE A 394 -5.08 16.66 8.42
CA ILE A 394 -4.97 15.43 7.61
C ILE A 394 -3.52 15.12 7.27
N ASN A 395 -2.71 16.11 6.90
CA ASN A 395 -1.30 15.92 6.61
C ASN A 395 -0.53 15.39 7.83
N ASN A 396 -0.84 15.89 9.03
CA ASN A 396 -0.26 15.37 10.27
C ASN A 396 -0.72 13.94 10.52
N LEU A 397 -2.02 13.66 10.38
CA LEU A 397 -2.59 12.32 10.53
C LEU A 397 -1.94 11.29 9.58
N LEU A 398 -1.72 11.64 8.32
CA LEU A 398 -1.05 10.77 7.33
C LEU A 398 0.44 10.52 7.66
N ASN A 399 1.13 11.49 8.26
CA ASN A 399 2.55 11.37 8.59
C ASN A 399 2.77 10.62 9.90
N THR A 400 2.18 11.11 10.99
CA THR A 400 2.45 10.65 12.35
C THR A 400 1.38 9.72 12.90
N GLY A 401 0.15 9.78 12.37
CA GLY A 401 -1.00 9.06 12.93
C GLY A 401 -1.69 9.83 14.06
N GLU A 402 -1.31 11.08 14.28
CA GLU A 402 -1.88 11.96 15.31
C GLU A 402 -1.97 13.40 14.81
N VAL A 403 -2.90 14.17 15.40
CA VAL A 403 -3.02 15.60 15.16
C VAL A 403 -2.57 16.33 16.43
N PRO A 404 -1.60 17.26 16.35
CA PRO A 404 -1.11 18.00 17.51
C PRO A 404 -2.23 18.75 18.24
N ASN A 405 -2.21 18.73 19.57
CA ASN A 405 -3.18 19.41 20.44
C ASN A 405 -4.66 19.04 20.19
N LEU A 406 -4.94 17.89 19.56
CA LEU A 406 -6.30 17.44 19.32
C LEU A 406 -6.99 17.01 20.61
N PHE A 407 -6.31 16.19 21.43
CA PHE A 407 -6.81 15.73 22.71
C PHE A 407 -6.33 16.61 23.84
N ASP A 408 -7.23 16.99 24.74
CA ASP A 408 -6.83 17.66 25.98
C ASP A 408 -6.15 16.67 26.95
N VAL A 409 -5.57 17.21 28.03
CA VAL A 409 -4.85 16.39 29.02
C VAL A 409 -5.76 15.34 29.68
N GLY A 410 -7.03 15.66 29.90
CA GLY A 410 -8.01 14.75 30.50
C GLY A 410 -8.41 13.62 29.54
N GLU A 411 -8.69 13.95 28.28
CA GLU A 411 -8.98 12.99 27.21
C GLU A 411 -7.80 12.05 26.96
N ALA A 412 -6.58 12.58 26.91
CA ALA A 412 -5.37 11.77 26.73
C ALA A 412 -5.16 10.78 27.89
N LEU A 413 -5.47 11.18 29.13
CA LEU A 413 -5.44 10.28 30.28
C LEU A 413 -6.52 9.19 30.17
N ALA A 414 -7.74 9.55 29.77
CA ALA A 414 -8.83 8.60 29.57
C ALA A 414 -8.51 7.57 28.47
N ILE A 415 -7.93 8.02 27.35
CA ILE A 415 -7.42 7.15 26.28
C ILE A 415 -6.36 6.20 26.83
N GLY A 416 -5.39 6.73 27.59
CA GLY A 416 -4.32 5.96 28.21
C GLY A 416 -4.83 4.83 29.09
N GLU A 417 -5.82 5.11 29.95
CA GLU A 417 -6.46 4.07 30.77
C GLU A 417 -7.23 3.04 29.95
N ALA A 418 -7.94 3.47 28.90
CA ALA A 418 -8.70 2.58 28.02
C ALA A 418 -7.79 1.58 27.28
N VAL A 419 -6.57 1.99 26.90
CA VAL A 419 -5.62 1.12 26.19
C VAL A 419 -4.64 0.38 27.11
N ARG A 420 -4.53 0.75 28.39
CA ARG A 420 -3.53 0.24 29.35
C ARG A 420 -3.42 -1.28 29.38
N SER A 421 -4.55 -1.98 29.49
CA SER A 421 -4.55 -3.45 29.55
C SER A 421 -3.98 -4.09 28.28
N LYS A 422 -4.22 -3.48 27.11
CA LYS A 422 -3.73 -3.98 25.82
C LYS A 422 -2.27 -3.59 25.59
N ALA A 423 -1.89 -2.37 25.97
CA ALA A 423 -0.51 -1.89 25.92
C ALA A 423 0.43 -2.72 26.80
N LYS A 424 -0.04 -3.16 27.98
CA LYS A 424 0.70 -4.06 28.87
C LYS A 424 1.02 -5.41 28.22
N ALA A 425 0.14 -5.95 27.38
CA ALA A 425 0.40 -7.19 26.64
C ALA A 425 1.57 -7.06 25.66
N VAL A 426 1.84 -5.85 25.15
CA VAL A 426 2.94 -5.53 24.24
C VAL A 426 4.11 -4.84 24.96
N ARG A 427 4.07 -4.78 26.31
CA ARG A 427 5.09 -4.14 27.18
C ARG A 427 5.28 -2.64 26.89
N MET A 428 4.20 -1.93 26.56
CA MET A 428 4.16 -0.49 26.32
C MET A 428 3.37 0.26 27.41
N ASP A 429 3.57 -0.08 28.68
CA ASP A 429 2.84 0.48 29.83
C ASP A 429 3.72 1.21 30.85
N SER A 430 4.99 1.49 30.51
CA SER A 430 5.97 2.07 31.43
C SER A 430 5.67 3.54 31.79
N SER A 431 5.05 4.30 30.88
CA SER A 431 4.76 5.71 31.06
C SER A 431 3.47 6.14 30.33
N ARG A 432 2.96 7.33 30.67
CA ARG A 432 1.82 7.93 29.94
C ARG A 432 2.13 8.13 28.46
N ALA A 433 3.37 8.51 28.14
CA ALA A 433 3.82 8.65 26.77
C ALA A 433 3.82 7.32 26.02
N ASP A 434 4.17 6.21 26.68
CA ASP A 434 4.13 4.88 26.06
C ASP A 434 2.70 4.42 25.77
N LEU A 435 1.77 4.69 26.69
CA LEU A 435 0.35 4.39 26.49
C LEU A 435 -0.23 5.16 25.30
N PHE A 436 0.10 6.45 25.19
CA PHE A 436 -0.35 7.27 24.06
C PHE A 436 0.33 6.84 22.75
N ALA A 437 1.62 6.51 22.77
CA ALA A 437 2.32 5.95 21.61
C ALA A 437 1.70 4.62 21.14
N TYR A 438 1.27 3.77 22.08
CA TYR A 438 0.52 2.54 21.76
C TYR A 438 -0.83 2.86 21.10
N PHE A 439 -1.57 3.85 21.62
CA PHE A 439 -2.80 4.32 20.99
C PHE A 439 -2.57 4.79 19.55
N VAL A 440 -1.56 5.63 19.30
CA VAL A 440 -1.20 6.11 17.96
C VAL A 440 -0.80 4.95 17.04
N GLN A 441 -0.08 3.95 17.56
CA GLN A 441 0.26 2.75 16.78
C GLN A 441 -0.98 1.96 16.35
N GLU A 442 -1.98 1.81 17.23
CA GLU A 442 -3.25 1.16 16.88
C GLU A 442 -4.08 2.00 15.92
N VAL A 443 -4.08 3.33 16.05
CA VAL A 443 -4.68 4.24 15.06
C VAL A 443 -4.08 3.98 13.68
N ARG A 444 -2.75 4.02 13.54
CA ARG A 444 -2.07 3.79 12.25
C ARG A 444 -2.37 2.41 11.65
N ARG A 445 -2.64 1.42 12.51
CA ARG A 445 -2.94 0.05 12.07
C ARG A 445 -4.37 -0.10 11.56
N ASN A 446 -5.32 0.60 12.17
CA ASN A 446 -6.75 0.36 11.98
C ASN A 446 -7.48 1.52 11.29
N LEU A 447 -6.86 2.69 11.11
CA LEU A 447 -7.47 3.84 10.43
C LEU A 447 -6.93 3.96 9.00
N HIS A 448 -7.84 4.03 8.03
CA HIS A 448 -7.54 4.33 6.64
C HIS A 448 -8.11 5.71 6.30
N VAL A 449 -7.27 6.64 5.86
CA VAL A 449 -7.73 7.95 5.36
C VAL A 449 -7.93 7.84 3.85
N VAL A 450 -9.13 8.16 3.37
CA VAL A 450 -9.48 8.20 1.95
C VAL A 450 -9.92 9.60 1.57
N LEU A 451 -9.17 10.20 0.64
CA LEU A 451 -9.34 11.59 0.20
C LEU A 451 -9.92 11.63 -1.21
N CYS A 452 -11.00 12.37 -1.42
CA CYS A 452 -11.64 12.54 -2.73
C CYS A 452 -11.40 13.96 -3.26
N PHE A 453 -10.36 14.17 -4.09
CA PHE A 453 -9.94 15.50 -4.54
C PHE A 453 -10.12 15.70 -6.05
N SER A 454 -10.74 16.80 -6.46
CA SER A 454 -10.87 17.17 -7.86
C SER A 454 -9.55 17.71 -8.40
N PRO A 455 -9.06 17.22 -9.57
CA PRO A 455 -7.89 17.80 -10.22
C PRO A 455 -8.23 19.12 -10.95
N VAL A 456 -9.49 19.54 -10.97
CA VAL A 456 -9.96 20.75 -11.65
C VAL A 456 -9.57 22.00 -10.84
N GLY A 457 -8.94 22.96 -11.51
CA GLY A 457 -8.44 24.19 -10.91
C GLY A 457 -7.06 24.04 -10.25
N ASP A 458 -6.58 25.12 -9.64
CA ASP A 458 -5.21 25.16 -9.09
C ASP A 458 -5.11 24.68 -7.64
N ALA A 459 -6.23 24.68 -6.90
CA ALA A 459 -6.28 24.31 -5.48
C ALA A 459 -5.68 22.91 -5.21
N PHE A 460 -5.93 21.95 -6.10
CA PHE A 460 -5.35 20.61 -5.99
C PHE A 460 -3.82 20.65 -6.02
N ARG A 461 -3.25 21.27 -7.05
CA ARG A 461 -1.78 21.36 -7.23
C ARG A 461 -1.13 22.16 -6.11
N GLU A 462 -1.78 23.22 -5.64
CA GLU A 462 -1.31 24.01 -4.51
C GLU A 462 -1.27 23.20 -3.22
N ARG A 463 -2.31 22.40 -2.94
CA ARG A 463 -2.34 21.53 -1.75
C ARG A 463 -1.29 20.44 -1.81
N LEU A 464 -1.06 19.81 -2.97
CA LEU A 464 0.02 18.81 -3.10
C LEU A 464 1.40 19.43 -2.85
N ARG A 465 1.62 20.69 -3.26
CA ARG A 465 2.85 21.44 -2.99
C ARG A 465 3.00 21.81 -1.51
N LYS A 466 1.92 22.27 -0.87
CA LYS A 466 1.89 22.65 0.56
C LYS A 466 1.98 21.45 1.49
N PHE A 467 1.38 20.32 1.11
CA PHE A 467 1.20 19.13 1.95
C PHE A 467 1.71 17.86 1.23
N PRO A 468 3.03 17.60 1.24
CA PRO A 468 3.62 16.46 0.51
C PRO A 468 3.17 15.07 0.98
N SER A 469 2.62 14.94 2.20
CA SER A 469 2.12 13.65 2.70
C SER A 469 0.91 13.14 1.91
N LEU A 470 0.16 14.05 1.29
CA LEU A 470 -0.96 13.70 0.42
C LEU A 470 -0.51 12.81 -0.74
N VAL A 471 0.72 12.98 -1.22
CA VAL A 471 1.32 12.14 -2.28
C VAL A 471 2.10 10.97 -1.69
N THR A 472 2.92 11.21 -0.66
CA THR A 472 3.89 10.20 -0.21
C THR A 472 3.29 9.11 0.68
N CYS A 473 2.29 9.46 1.50
CA CYS A 473 1.64 8.54 2.44
C CYS A 473 0.39 7.87 1.87
N THR A 474 -0.13 8.33 0.74
CA THR A 474 -1.30 7.72 0.10
C THR A 474 -0.93 6.87 -1.11
N THR A 475 -1.85 6.00 -1.50
CA THR A 475 -1.90 5.39 -2.83
C THR A 475 -2.84 6.24 -3.68
N ILE A 476 -2.33 6.77 -4.79
CA ILE A 476 -3.13 7.62 -5.67
C ILE A 476 -3.87 6.73 -6.67
N ASP A 477 -5.17 6.95 -6.80
CA ASP A 477 -6.02 6.28 -7.78
C ASP A 477 -6.78 7.32 -8.61
N TRP A 478 -6.51 7.32 -9.91
CA TRP A 478 -7.10 8.28 -10.85
C TRP A 478 -8.39 7.75 -11.47
N PHE A 479 -9.48 8.46 -11.18
CA PHE A 479 -10.78 8.31 -11.80
C PHE A 479 -10.80 9.16 -13.08
N THR A 480 -10.33 8.56 -14.17
CA THR A 480 -10.33 9.19 -15.50
C THR A 480 -11.75 9.36 -16.05
N VAL A 481 -11.84 10.02 -17.20
CA VAL A 481 -13.06 10.01 -18.01
C VAL A 481 -13.47 8.56 -18.26
N TRP A 482 -14.78 8.30 -18.21
CA TRP A 482 -15.31 6.98 -18.46
C TRP A 482 -14.93 6.51 -19.87
N PRO A 483 -14.30 5.34 -19.99
CA PRO A 483 -14.01 4.76 -21.30
C PRO A 483 -15.31 4.38 -22.02
N ASP A 484 -15.23 4.15 -23.35
CA ASP A 484 -16.41 3.92 -24.19
C ASP A 484 -17.23 2.70 -23.75
N ASP A 485 -16.59 1.66 -23.22
CA ASP A 485 -17.20 0.47 -22.63
C ASP A 485 -18.02 0.82 -21.38
N ALA A 486 -17.50 1.68 -20.50
CA ALA A 486 -18.21 2.19 -19.34
C ALA A 486 -19.47 3.00 -19.74
N LEU A 487 -19.33 3.88 -20.74
CA LEU A 487 -20.46 4.67 -21.25
C LEU A 487 -21.55 3.78 -21.86
N ARG A 488 -21.16 2.78 -22.66
CA ARG A 488 -22.10 1.80 -23.24
C ARG A 488 -22.80 0.99 -22.17
N SER A 489 -22.08 0.52 -21.16
CA SER A 489 -22.66 -0.28 -20.07
C SER A 489 -23.70 0.52 -19.27
N VAL A 490 -23.35 1.76 -18.90
CA VAL A 490 -24.29 2.67 -18.22
C VAL A 490 -25.50 2.97 -19.10
N ALA A 491 -25.31 3.22 -20.39
CA ALA A 491 -26.40 3.47 -21.32
C ALA A 491 -27.34 2.25 -21.45
N HIS A 492 -26.81 1.04 -21.61
CA HIS A 492 -27.63 -0.18 -21.68
C HIS A 492 -28.43 -0.41 -20.40
N GLN A 493 -27.84 -0.13 -19.23
CA GLN A 493 -28.52 -0.35 -17.96
C GLN A 493 -29.53 0.76 -17.62
N ALA A 494 -29.27 2.01 -18.04
CA ALA A 494 -30.16 3.15 -17.83
C ALA A 494 -31.34 3.17 -18.81
N LEU A 495 -31.12 2.73 -20.06
CA LEU A 495 -32.15 2.71 -21.09
C LEU A 495 -33.00 1.44 -21.04
N GLY A 496 -32.52 0.37 -20.40
CA GLY A 496 -33.18 -0.94 -20.39
C GLY A 496 -33.34 -1.53 -21.81
N PRO A 497 -33.83 -2.77 -21.93
CA PRO A 497 -34.44 -3.23 -23.17
C PRO A 497 -35.76 -2.51 -23.48
#